data_AF-A0A5N5STT9-F1
#
_entry.id   AF-A0A5N5STT9-F1
#
_cell.length_a   1.000
_cell.length_b   1.000
_cell.length_c   1.000
_cell.angle_alpha   90.00
_cell.angle_beta   90.00
_cell.angle_gamma   90.00
#
_symmetry.space_group_name_H-M   'P 1'
#
loop_
_entity.id
_entity.type
_entity.pdbx_description
1 polymer ?
#
loop_
_entity_poly.entity_id
_entity_poly.type
_entity_poly.pdbx_seq_one_letter_code
_entity_poly.pdbx_strand_id
1 'polypeptide(L)'
;MPDGKKKVVFFYRWAHYSCLVVAGVYLLLRLIIKRFGNPRLQYMFSNIRKNSGRLDENREQDQIRTFMEYFKENIGTHGYFYEKYLLNHIYCFSISLLNFLFLNLVLQGEFTRLILEVFPFHRDPVNFRDPLSVIFPPFVNCTIGPSSKMLNKREDEIHCHLILMEMLEKVFVFAWIYMVSALIIGGICIIFLLCLPFHKNFLLKTKESSSLFKKLNRVLARNLNFGDVFLLFMVKSHLTANEFCKILIEILKYLHYDPIAKEK
;
A
#
# COMPACT_ATOMS: atom_id res chain seq x y z
N MET A 1 -19.16 24.25 24.06
CA MET A 1 -17.94 24.81 24.70
C MET A 1 -18.36 25.77 25.82
N PRO A 2 -17.88 25.62 27.07
CA PRO A 2 -18.37 26.42 28.21
C PRO A 2 -17.85 27.87 28.28
N ASP A 3 -16.82 28.24 27.49
CA ASP A 3 -16.12 29.54 27.62
C ASP A 3 -16.58 30.64 26.64
N GLY A 4 -17.67 30.45 25.88
CA GLY A 4 -18.11 31.43 24.87
C GLY A 4 -17.13 31.64 23.69
N LYS A 5 -16.01 30.91 23.63
CA LYS A 5 -15.07 30.92 22.50
C LYS A 5 -15.71 30.26 21.28
N LYS A 6 -15.94 31.05 20.23
CA LYS A 6 -16.49 30.58 18.95
C LYS A 6 -15.38 29.91 18.14
N LYS A 7 -15.42 28.59 17.96
CA LYS A 7 -14.56 27.88 16.99
C LYS A 7 -15.23 27.97 15.62
N VAL A 8 -14.60 28.64 14.66
CA VAL A 8 -15.14 28.77 13.30
C VAL A 8 -14.66 27.60 12.45
N VAL A 9 -15.61 26.77 12.03
CA VAL A 9 -15.36 25.56 11.25
C VAL A 9 -15.71 25.83 9.79
N PHE A 10 -14.72 25.97 8.91
CA PHE A 10 -14.95 26.22 7.47
C PHE A 10 -14.84 24.99 6.58
N PHE A 11 -14.21 23.91 7.07
CA PHE A 11 -13.81 22.78 6.22
C PHE A 11 -14.99 21.96 5.69
N TYR A 12 -16.14 21.95 6.37
CA TYR A 12 -17.28 21.11 5.98
C TYR A 12 -17.84 21.43 4.59
N ARG A 13 -17.70 22.68 4.13
CA ARG A 13 -18.07 23.09 2.77
C ARG A 13 -17.14 22.52 1.71
N TRP A 14 -15.88 22.26 2.05
CA TRP A 14 -14.85 21.80 1.12
C TRP A 14 -14.49 20.32 1.31
N ALA A 15 -15.04 19.68 2.34
CA ALA A 15 -14.71 18.30 2.71
C ALA A 15 -14.96 17.31 1.57
N HIS A 16 -16.11 17.41 0.89
CA HIS A 16 -16.45 16.52 -0.22
C HIS A 16 -15.53 16.72 -1.44
N TYR A 17 -15.21 17.96 -1.80
CA TYR A 17 -14.23 18.25 -2.85
C TYR A 17 -12.84 17.75 -2.48
N SER A 18 -12.45 17.88 -1.21
CA SER A 18 -11.16 17.39 -0.71
C SER A 18 -11.05 15.87 -0.81
N CYS A 19 -12.12 15.14 -0.46
CA CYS A 19 -12.19 13.69 -0.65
C CYS A 19 -12.08 13.30 -2.14
N LEU A 20 -12.73 14.06 -3.04
CA LEU A 20 -12.65 13.84 -4.48
C LEU A 20 -11.23 14.04 -5.01
N VAL A 21 -10.53 15.07 -4.55
CA VAL A 21 -9.11 15.32 -4.90
C VAL A 21 -8.24 14.15 -4.44
N VAL A 22 -8.37 13.70 -3.19
CA VAL A 22 -7.61 12.57 -2.66
C VAL A 22 -7.88 11.29 -3.48
N ALA A 23 -9.14 11.00 -3.79
CA ALA A 23 -9.51 9.86 -4.63
C ALA A 23 -8.91 9.99 -6.04
N GLY A 24 -8.96 11.18 -6.64
CA GLY A 24 -8.36 11.48 -7.93
C GLY A 24 -6.85 11.25 -7.94
N VAL A 25 -6.14 11.69 -6.91
CA VAL A 25 -4.69 11.47 -6.75
C VAL A 25 -4.37 9.97 -6.66
N TYR A 26 -5.14 9.18 -5.90
CA TYR A 26 -4.94 7.72 -5.85
C TYR A 26 -5.24 7.03 -7.19
N LEU A 27 -6.23 7.51 -7.94
CA LEU A 27 -6.50 7.01 -9.29
C LEU A 27 -5.34 7.34 -10.25
N LEU A 28 -4.82 8.56 -10.20
CA LEU A 28 -3.65 8.97 -10.98
C LEU A 28 -2.42 8.12 -10.63
N LEU A 29 -2.17 7.90 -9.34
CA LEU A 29 -1.11 7.02 -8.86
C LEU A 29 -1.25 5.62 -9.47
N ARG A 30 -2.45 5.03 -9.43
CA ARG A 30 -2.71 3.72 -10.05
C ARG A 30 -2.43 3.70 -11.55
N LEU A 31 -2.79 4.76 -12.27
CA LEU A 31 -2.54 4.89 -13.71
C LEU A 31 -1.04 5.01 -14.01
N ILE A 32 -0.29 5.74 -13.19
CA ILE A 32 1.16 5.90 -13.31
C ILE A 32 1.83 4.54 -13.10
N ILE A 33 1.56 3.86 -11.98
CA ILE A 33 2.15 2.54 -11.67
C ILE A 33 1.88 1.54 -12.80
N LYS A 34 0.65 1.52 -13.31
CA LYS A 34 0.25 0.60 -14.39
C LYS A 34 1.04 0.86 -15.68
N ARG A 35 1.32 2.13 -16.00
CA ARG A 35 2.10 2.51 -17.20
C ARG A 35 3.61 2.30 -17.03
N PHE A 36 4.14 2.47 -15.83
CA PHE A 36 5.59 2.35 -15.56
C PHE A 36 6.08 0.89 -15.54
N GLY A 37 5.20 -0.09 -15.36
CA GLY A 37 5.57 -1.50 -15.32
C GLY A 37 5.87 -2.10 -16.70
N ASN A 38 6.82 -3.03 -16.76
CA ASN A 38 7.14 -3.76 -17.99
C ASN A 38 5.98 -4.74 -18.33
N PRO A 39 5.28 -4.56 -19.47
CA PRO A 39 4.11 -5.35 -19.82
C PRO A 39 4.44 -6.84 -20.04
N ARG A 40 5.66 -7.17 -20.51
CA ARG A 40 6.11 -8.55 -20.72
C ARG A 40 6.22 -9.29 -19.39
N LEU A 41 6.81 -8.66 -18.37
CA LEU A 41 6.88 -9.22 -17.01
C LEU A 41 5.49 -9.36 -16.38
N GLN A 42 4.64 -8.35 -16.49
CA GLN A 42 3.27 -8.41 -15.95
C GLN A 42 2.45 -9.52 -16.61
N TYR A 43 2.54 -9.68 -17.93
CA TYR A 43 1.90 -10.75 -18.66
C TYR A 43 2.38 -12.13 -18.17
N MET A 44 3.69 -12.30 -18.05
CA MET A 44 4.31 -13.54 -17.57
C MET A 44 3.85 -13.89 -16.15
N PHE A 45 3.90 -12.96 -15.20
CA PHE A 45 3.38 -13.16 -13.85
C PHE A 45 1.88 -13.49 -13.83
N SER A 46 1.09 -12.82 -14.68
CA SER A 46 -0.34 -13.07 -14.77
C SER A 46 -0.67 -14.46 -15.32
N ASN A 47 0.14 -14.96 -16.27
CA ASN A 47 -0.01 -16.30 -16.83
C ASN A 47 0.36 -17.37 -15.79
N ILE A 48 1.50 -17.22 -15.12
CA ILE A 48 1.92 -18.12 -14.04
C ILE A 48 0.83 -18.17 -12.95
N ARG A 49 0.33 -17.00 -12.52
CA ARG A 49 -0.72 -16.92 -11.50
C ARG A 49 -2.05 -17.55 -11.92
N LYS A 50 -2.45 -17.43 -13.19
CA LYS A 50 -3.72 -17.99 -13.70
C LYS A 50 -3.71 -19.51 -13.82
N ASN A 51 -2.53 -20.09 -14.03
CA ASN A 51 -2.40 -21.51 -14.28
C ASN A 51 -1.83 -22.30 -13.10
N SER A 52 -1.27 -21.61 -12.10
CA SER A 52 -0.91 -22.18 -10.80
C SER A 52 -2.07 -22.98 -10.20
N GLY A 53 -1.93 -24.30 -10.12
CA GLY A 53 -2.91 -25.21 -9.54
C GLY A 53 -3.87 -25.90 -10.51
N ARG A 54 -3.64 -25.81 -11.83
CA ARG A 54 -4.35 -26.64 -12.83
C ARG A 54 -3.58 -27.93 -13.07
N LEU A 55 -4.23 -29.08 -12.97
CA LEU A 55 -3.68 -30.44 -13.20
C LEU A 55 -3.19 -30.72 -14.65
N ASP A 56 -2.98 -29.70 -15.47
CA ASP A 56 -2.58 -29.84 -16.87
C ASP A 56 -1.06 -29.71 -17.00
N GLU A 57 -0.35 -30.83 -16.80
CA GLU A 57 1.11 -30.90 -16.73
C GLU A 57 1.82 -30.31 -17.96
N ASN A 58 1.22 -30.46 -19.16
CA ASN A 58 1.77 -29.91 -20.41
C ASN A 58 1.78 -28.38 -20.39
N ARG A 59 0.72 -27.76 -19.88
CA ARG A 59 0.63 -26.29 -19.79
C ARG A 59 1.53 -25.71 -18.71
N GLU A 60 1.74 -26.43 -17.61
CA GLU A 60 2.70 -26.03 -16.58
C GLU A 60 4.12 -26.03 -17.15
N GLN A 61 4.48 -27.08 -17.92
CA GLN A 61 5.79 -27.22 -18.52
C GLN A 61 6.09 -26.15 -19.58
N ASP A 62 5.12 -25.80 -20.42
CA ASP A 62 5.24 -24.71 -21.40
C ASP A 62 5.45 -23.33 -20.76
N GLN A 63 4.84 -23.08 -19.60
CA GLN A 63 5.02 -21.83 -18.86
C GLN A 63 6.39 -21.73 -18.21
N ILE A 64 6.84 -22.83 -17.60
CA ILE A 64 8.18 -22.93 -17.04
C ILE A 64 9.20 -22.67 -18.16
N ARG A 65 9.01 -23.27 -19.33
CA ARG A 65 9.87 -23.05 -20.49
C ARG A 65 9.86 -21.59 -20.95
N THR A 66 8.69 -20.98 -21.07
CA THR A 66 8.55 -19.55 -21.46
C THR A 66 9.24 -18.63 -20.45
N PHE A 67 9.10 -18.91 -19.14
CA PHE A 67 9.80 -18.19 -18.08
C PHE A 67 11.32 -18.36 -18.19
N MET A 68 11.78 -19.59 -18.41
CA MET A 68 13.19 -19.93 -18.54
C MET A 68 13.83 -19.28 -19.76
N GLU A 69 13.15 -19.24 -20.90
CA GLU A 69 13.60 -18.54 -22.12
C GLU A 69 13.76 -17.04 -21.84
N TYR A 70 12.77 -16.41 -21.22
CA TYR A 70 12.86 -15.00 -20.82
C TYR A 70 14.00 -14.73 -19.81
N PHE A 71 14.18 -15.62 -18.83
CA PHE A 71 15.21 -15.48 -17.80
C PHE A 71 16.61 -15.63 -18.39
N LYS A 72 16.82 -16.59 -19.30
CA LYS A 72 18.10 -16.79 -20.01
C LYS A 72 18.45 -15.57 -20.87
N GLU A 73 17.47 -15.00 -21.57
CA GLU A 73 17.68 -13.82 -22.42
C GLU A 73 18.07 -12.54 -21.65
N ASN A 74 17.65 -12.42 -20.38
CA ASN A 74 17.76 -11.16 -19.63
C ASN A 74 18.60 -11.26 -18.35
N ILE A 75 19.33 -12.35 -18.14
CA ILE A 75 20.15 -12.58 -16.95
C ILE A 75 21.13 -11.41 -16.72
N GLY A 76 21.23 -10.92 -15.49
CA GLY A 76 22.11 -9.82 -15.13
C GLY A 76 21.57 -8.41 -15.42
N THR A 77 20.51 -8.26 -16.22
CA THR A 77 19.89 -6.94 -16.52
C THR A 77 18.75 -6.57 -15.56
N HIS A 78 18.33 -7.48 -14.68
CA HIS A 78 17.20 -7.27 -13.77
C HIS A 78 17.49 -6.32 -12.58
N GLY A 79 18.70 -5.78 -12.45
CA GLY A 79 19.02 -4.75 -11.45
C GLY A 79 18.12 -3.51 -11.59
N TYR A 80 17.96 -3.03 -12.82
CA TYR A 80 17.08 -1.89 -13.14
C TYR A 80 15.60 -2.17 -12.85
N PHE A 81 15.17 -3.42 -12.96
CA PHE A 81 13.81 -3.83 -12.61
C PHE A 81 13.58 -3.70 -11.10
N TYR A 82 14.52 -4.15 -10.27
CA TYR A 82 14.43 -4.01 -8.82
C TYR A 82 14.43 -2.53 -8.40
N GLU A 83 15.30 -1.70 -8.97
CA GLU A 83 15.34 -0.26 -8.67
C GLU A 83 14.01 0.41 -9.01
N LYS A 84 13.45 0.14 -10.20
CA LYS A 84 12.11 0.62 -10.57
C LYS A 84 11.02 0.15 -9.61
N TYR A 85 11.09 -1.11 -9.17
CA TYR A 85 10.12 -1.65 -8.23
C TYR A 85 10.20 -0.95 -6.88
N LEU A 86 11.41 -0.74 -6.35
CA LEU A 86 11.64 0.00 -5.10
C LEU A 86 11.17 1.45 -5.22
N LEU A 87 11.54 2.15 -6.29
CA LEU A 87 11.12 3.52 -6.56
C LEU A 87 9.59 3.63 -6.64
N ASN A 88 8.92 2.64 -7.23
CA ASN A 88 7.47 2.61 -7.29
C ASN A 88 6.83 2.52 -5.90
N HIS A 89 7.37 1.70 -5.00
CA HIS A 89 6.91 1.63 -3.60
C HIS A 89 7.14 2.93 -2.84
N ILE A 90 8.31 3.56 -3.03
CA ILE A 90 8.63 4.87 -2.44
C ILE A 90 7.66 5.93 -2.96
N TYR A 91 7.37 5.94 -4.26
CA TYR A 91 6.42 6.86 -4.88
C TYR A 91 5.00 6.68 -4.32
N CYS A 92 4.52 5.43 -4.22
CA CYS A 92 3.24 5.12 -3.59
C CYS A 92 3.17 5.64 -2.15
N PHE A 93 4.19 5.35 -1.34
CA PHE A 93 4.24 5.79 0.05
C PHE A 93 4.25 7.32 0.17
N SER A 94 5.04 8.00 -0.67
CA SER A 94 5.14 9.45 -0.69
C SER A 94 3.81 10.13 -1.05
N ILE A 95 3.10 9.60 -2.05
CA ILE A 95 1.78 10.10 -2.44
C ILE A 95 0.74 9.85 -1.35
N SER A 96 0.75 8.67 -0.71
CA SER A 96 -0.13 8.38 0.43
C SER A 96 0.14 9.34 1.59
N LEU A 97 1.41 9.65 1.86
CA LEU A 97 1.81 10.61 2.91
C LEU A 97 1.35 12.02 2.55
N LEU A 98 1.52 12.45 1.30
CA LEU A 98 1.04 13.75 0.84
C LEU A 98 -0.48 13.89 0.97
N ASN A 99 -1.24 12.86 0.59
CA ASN A 99 -2.69 12.84 0.77
C ASN A 99 -3.08 12.90 2.26
N PHE A 100 -2.32 12.24 3.14
CA PHE A 100 -2.54 12.29 4.58
C PHE A 100 -2.32 13.71 5.14
N LEU A 101 -1.22 14.34 4.75
CA LEU A 101 -0.91 15.72 5.13
C LEU A 101 -1.92 16.73 4.54
N PHE A 102 -2.38 16.50 3.31
CA PHE A 102 -3.41 17.32 2.67
C PHE A 102 -4.72 17.28 3.48
N LEU A 103 -5.21 16.09 3.85
CA LEU A 103 -6.40 15.98 4.70
C LEU A 103 -6.19 16.61 6.08
N ASN A 104 -4.97 16.51 6.62
CA ASN A 104 -4.63 17.20 7.86
C ASN A 104 -4.73 18.72 7.74
N LEU A 105 -4.29 19.31 6.64
CA LEU A 105 -4.43 20.74 6.38
C LEU A 105 -5.90 21.14 6.20
N VAL A 106 -6.69 20.34 5.48
CA VAL A 106 -8.13 20.58 5.28
C VAL A 106 -8.88 20.58 6.62
N LEU A 107 -8.53 19.67 7.54
CA LEU A 107 -9.10 19.60 8.88
C LEU A 107 -8.38 20.50 9.90
N GLN A 108 -7.63 21.50 9.45
CA GLN A 108 -6.95 22.50 10.31
C GLN A 108 -6.00 21.89 11.35
N GLY A 109 -5.38 20.75 11.04
CA GLY A 109 -4.43 20.05 11.90
C GLY A 109 -5.04 18.94 12.78
N GLU A 110 -6.36 18.80 12.79
CA GLU A 110 -7.08 17.87 13.67
C GLU A 110 -7.05 16.42 13.16
N PHE A 111 -6.71 16.19 11.88
CA PHE A 111 -6.75 14.84 11.28
C PHE A 111 -5.75 13.90 11.93
N THR A 112 -4.52 14.34 12.23
CA THR A 112 -3.51 13.48 12.88
C THR A 112 -3.95 12.98 14.26
N ARG A 113 -4.68 13.82 15.00
CA ARG A 113 -5.12 13.58 16.37
C ARG A 113 -6.47 12.87 16.45
N LEU A 114 -7.17 12.77 15.32
CA LEU A 114 -8.55 12.31 15.21
C LEU A 114 -8.85 11.03 16.00
N ILE A 115 -8.02 9.99 15.85
CA ILE A 115 -8.25 8.71 16.57
C ILE A 115 -7.39 8.62 17.84
N LEU A 116 -6.23 9.28 17.86
CA LEU A 116 -5.32 9.25 19.01
C LEU A 116 -5.94 9.88 20.26
N GLU A 117 -6.68 10.98 20.10
CA GLU A 117 -7.35 11.66 21.22
C GLU A 117 -8.70 11.02 21.58
N VAL A 118 -9.24 10.16 20.70
CA VAL A 118 -10.52 9.48 20.95
C VAL A 118 -10.33 8.26 21.83
N PHE A 119 -9.17 7.59 21.83
CA PHE A 119 -8.94 6.42 22.69
C PHE A 119 -8.98 6.83 24.18
N PRO A 120 -9.86 6.27 25.05
CA PRO A 120 -10.57 4.97 24.99
C PRO A 120 -12.05 5.01 24.54
N PHE A 121 -12.38 5.78 23.52
CA PHE A 121 -13.72 5.99 22.95
C PHE A 121 -14.80 6.41 23.96
N HIS A 122 -14.41 7.19 24.98
CA HIS A 122 -15.38 7.76 25.91
C HIS A 122 -16.16 8.88 25.21
N ARG A 123 -17.47 8.69 25.06
CA ARG A 123 -18.37 9.68 24.47
C ARG A 123 -19.20 10.34 25.56
N ASP A 124 -19.30 11.66 25.49
CA ASP A 124 -20.12 12.46 26.40
C ASP A 124 -21.48 12.76 25.74
N PRO A 125 -22.54 11.96 25.98
CA PRO A 125 -23.83 12.14 25.31
C PRO A 125 -24.57 13.42 25.73
N VAL A 126 -24.22 14.00 26.89
CA VAL A 126 -24.92 15.15 27.46
C VAL A 126 -24.31 16.47 26.98
N ASN A 127 -22.98 16.57 27.01
CA ASN A 127 -22.28 17.83 26.78
C ASN A 127 -21.51 17.89 25.46
N PHE A 128 -21.39 16.77 24.73
CA PHE A 128 -20.65 16.68 23.46
C PHE A 128 -19.24 17.29 23.57
N ARG A 129 -18.54 17.01 24.68
CA ARG A 129 -17.18 17.50 24.96
C ARG A 129 -16.11 16.53 24.49
N ASP A 130 -16.49 15.41 23.93
CA ASP A 130 -15.55 14.46 23.35
C ASP A 130 -14.79 15.11 22.19
N PRO A 131 -13.50 14.78 21.98
CA PRO A 131 -12.67 15.38 20.94
C PRO A 131 -13.32 15.32 19.55
N LEU A 132 -14.04 14.23 19.26
CA LEU A 132 -14.73 14.06 17.98
C LEU A 132 -15.91 15.00 17.80
N SER A 133 -16.76 15.17 18.82
CA SER A 133 -17.84 16.17 18.78
C SER A 133 -17.31 17.61 18.75
N VAL A 134 -16.10 17.87 19.26
CA VAL A 134 -15.46 19.19 19.16
C VAL A 134 -14.94 19.46 17.75
N ILE A 135 -14.46 18.44 17.04
CA ILE A 135 -14.01 18.54 15.65
C ILE A 135 -15.21 18.57 14.69
N PHE A 136 -16.19 17.69 14.91
CA PHE A 136 -17.40 17.52 14.12
C PHE A 136 -18.65 17.73 14.98
N PRO A 137 -19.06 18.98 15.24
CA PRO A 137 -20.19 19.26 16.12
C PRO A 137 -21.52 18.81 15.47
N PRO A 138 -22.25 17.86 16.08
CA PRO A 138 -23.57 17.46 15.58
C PRO A 138 -24.66 18.50 15.90
N PHE A 139 -24.47 19.30 16.95
CA PHE A 139 -25.39 20.35 17.37
C PHE A 139 -24.66 21.71 17.41
N VAL A 140 -25.30 22.74 16.87
CA VAL A 140 -24.78 24.11 16.84
C VAL A 140 -25.86 25.13 17.20
N ASN A 141 -25.46 26.21 17.87
CA ASN A 141 -26.32 27.36 18.11
C ASN A 141 -26.07 28.39 17.01
N CYS A 142 -27.10 28.69 16.25
CA CYS A 142 -27.09 29.63 15.13
C CYS A 142 -27.77 30.94 15.55
N THR A 143 -27.03 32.03 15.53
CA THR A 143 -27.56 33.39 15.75
C THR A 143 -27.80 34.05 14.40
N ILE A 144 -29.07 34.31 14.03
CA ILE A 144 -29.38 35.05 12.81
C ILE A 144 -29.36 36.54 13.14
N GLY A 145 -28.30 37.23 12.74
CA GLY A 145 -28.15 38.67 12.98
C GLY A 145 -29.01 39.55 12.05
N PRO A 146 -29.14 40.85 12.38
CA PRO A 146 -29.98 41.82 11.66
C PRO A 146 -29.50 42.13 10.22
N SER A 147 -28.30 41.67 9.84
CA SER A 147 -27.77 41.75 8.47
C SER A 147 -28.46 40.79 7.49
N SER A 148 -29.18 39.79 8.01
CA SER A 148 -29.93 38.84 7.20
C SER A 148 -31.29 39.45 6.85
N LYS A 149 -31.57 39.67 5.55
CA LYS A 149 -32.84 40.26 5.03
C LYS A 149 -34.12 39.53 5.47
N MET A 150 -34.00 38.35 6.08
CA MET A 150 -35.11 37.51 6.51
C MET A 150 -35.68 37.88 7.89
N LEU A 151 -34.90 38.53 8.76
CA LEU A 151 -35.38 39.02 10.05
C LEU A 151 -35.44 40.54 10.01
N ASN A 152 -36.57 41.12 10.42
CA ASN A 152 -36.80 42.55 10.53
C ASN A 152 -35.95 43.17 11.67
N LYS A 153 -34.61 43.13 11.54
CA LYS A 153 -33.61 43.56 12.52
C LYS A 153 -33.70 42.92 13.91
N ARG A 154 -34.33 41.75 14.03
CA ARG A 154 -34.33 40.94 15.26
C ARG A 154 -33.16 39.94 15.24
N GLU A 155 -32.68 39.59 16.43
CA GLU A 155 -31.71 38.52 16.65
C GLU A 155 -32.47 37.33 17.23
N ASP A 156 -32.56 36.24 16.47
CA ASP A 156 -33.13 34.98 16.95
C ASP A 156 -32.02 33.93 17.06
N GLU A 157 -32.03 33.20 18.18
CA GLU A 157 -31.15 32.06 18.43
C GLU A 157 -31.88 30.76 18.07
N ILE A 158 -31.29 30.00 17.14
CA ILE A 158 -31.85 28.72 16.68
C ILE A 158 -30.87 27.61 17.00
N HIS A 159 -31.37 26.55 17.61
CA HIS A 159 -30.62 25.33 17.84
C HIS A 159 -30.75 24.45 16.58
N CYS A 160 -29.62 24.14 15.94
CA CYS A 160 -29.59 23.35 14.70
C CYS A 160 -28.91 22.01 14.91
N HIS A 161 -29.55 20.94 14.44
CA HIS A 161 -28.95 19.61 14.31
C HIS A 161 -28.35 19.47 12.90
N LEU A 162 -27.05 19.16 12.83
CA LEU A 162 -26.26 19.20 11.60
C LEU A 162 -25.85 17.78 11.18
N ILE A 163 -26.79 17.06 10.56
CA ILE A 163 -26.63 15.67 10.10
C ILE A 163 -25.38 15.46 9.23
N LEU A 164 -25.00 16.47 8.44
CA LEU A 164 -23.81 16.40 7.60
C LEU A 164 -22.53 16.19 8.42
N MET A 165 -22.41 16.80 9.60
CA MET A 165 -21.23 16.63 10.46
C MET A 165 -21.15 15.23 11.05
N GLU A 166 -22.28 14.65 11.45
CA GLU A 166 -22.34 13.28 11.95
C GLU A 166 -21.90 12.28 10.87
N MET A 167 -22.32 12.49 9.63
CA MET A 167 -21.89 11.67 8.49
C MET A 167 -20.39 11.84 8.18
N LEU A 168 -19.90 13.09 8.18
CA LEU A 168 -18.47 13.38 7.96
C LEU A 168 -17.60 12.77 9.05
N GLU A 169 -18.04 12.80 10.32
CA GLU A 169 -17.34 12.18 11.45
C GLU A 169 -16.99 10.72 11.13
N LYS A 170 -17.99 9.92 10.69
CA LYS A 170 -17.78 8.50 10.39
C LYS A 170 -16.85 8.30 9.20
N VAL A 171 -17.07 9.06 8.12
CA VAL A 171 -16.25 8.96 6.90
C VAL A 171 -14.78 9.28 7.19
N PHE A 172 -14.50 10.34 7.95
CA PHE A 172 -13.12 10.72 8.26
C PHE A 172 -12.44 9.75 9.23
N VAL A 173 -13.18 9.14 10.16
CA VAL A 173 -12.66 8.05 11.01
C VAL A 173 -12.24 6.85 10.15
N PHE A 174 -13.11 6.38 9.24
CA PHE A 174 -12.76 5.28 8.34
C PHE A 174 -11.57 5.63 7.43
N ALA A 175 -11.56 6.84 6.88
CA ALA A 175 -10.47 7.32 6.04
C ALA A 175 -9.14 7.38 6.81
N TRP A 176 -9.15 7.81 8.07
CA TRP A 176 -7.94 7.86 8.90
C TRP A 176 -7.36 6.46 9.13
N ILE A 177 -8.20 5.49 9.54
CA ILE A 177 -7.75 4.10 9.77
C ILE A 177 -7.14 3.53 8.49
N TYR A 178 -7.80 3.74 7.35
CA TYR A 178 -7.33 3.29 6.05
C TYR A 178 -5.97 3.92 5.68
N MET A 179 -5.85 5.25 5.81
CA MET A 179 -4.63 5.96 5.41
C MET A 179 -3.44 5.63 6.32
N VAL A 180 -3.65 5.56 7.64
CA VAL A 180 -2.60 5.20 8.60
C VAL A 180 -2.15 3.76 8.40
N SER A 181 -3.09 2.81 8.24
CA SER A 181 -2.72 1.42 7.94
C SER A 181 -1.95 1.29 6.62
N ALA A 182 -2.36 2.01 5.57
CA ALA A 182 -1.64 2.04 4.30
C ALA A 182 -0.21 2.60 4.45
N LEU A 183 -0.02 3.66 5.25
CA LEU A 183 1.31 4.20 5.56
C LEU A 183 2.17 3.19 6.33
N ILE A 184 1.64 2.54 7.36
CA ILE A 184 2.37 1.53 8.14
C ILE A 184 2.79 0.36 7.24
N ILE A 185 1.85 -0.21 6.48
CA ILE A 185 2.13 -1.33 5.58
C ILE A 185 3.14 -0.92 4.50
N GLY A 186 2.95 0.25 3.88
CA GLY A 186 3.88 0.78 2.88
C GLY A 186 5.29 0.99 3.44
N GLY A 187 5.40 1.55 4.65
CA GLY A 187 6.68 1.72 5.34
C GLY A 187 7.39 0.39 5.63
N ILE A 188 6.65 -0.60 6.16
CA ILE A 188 7.18 -1.95 6.40
C ILE A 188 7.64 -2.58 5.08
N CYS A 189 6.87 -2.45 4.00
CA CYS A 189 7.25 -2.97 2.69
C CYS A 189 8.55 -2.33 2.16
N ILE A 190 8.72 -1.02 2.30
CA ILE A 190 9.95 -0.33 1.87
C ILE A 190 11.15 -0.77 2.71
N ILE A 191 11.00 -0.82 4.03
CA ILE A 191 12.07 -1.28 4.93
C ILE A 191 12.46 -2.72 4.59
N PHE A 192 11.48 -3.60 4.39
CA PHE A 192 11.72 -4.97 3.97
C PHE A 192 12.51 -5.01 2.65
N LEU A 193 12.07 -4.27 1.62
CA LEU A 193 12.75 -4.21 0.33
C LEU A 193 14.18 -3.68 0.43
N LEU A 194 14.44 -2.68 1.27
CA LEU A 194 15.78 -2.13 1.53
C LEU A 194 16.70 -3.11 2.27
N CYS A 195 16.15 -3.98 3.12
CA CYS A 195 16.90 -5.01 3.85
C CYS A 195 17.21 -6.25 2.98
N LEU A 196 16.43 -6.52 1.93
CA LEU A 196 16.64 -7.67 1.03
C LEU A 196 18.05 -7.80 0.42
N PRO A 197 18.72 -6.75 -0.07
CA PRO A 197 20.07 -6.88 -0.63
C PRO A 197 21.11 -7.36 0.40
N PHE A 198 20.91 -7.08 1.69
CA PHE A 198 21.79 -7.54 2.77
C PHE A 198 21.54 -9.02 3.12
N HIS A 199 20.34 -9.52 2.88
CA HIS A 199 19.93 -10.89 3.21
C HIS A 199 19.56 -11.73 1.97
N LYS A 200 20.37 -11.66 0.90
CA LYS A 200 20.14 -12.42 -0.34
C LYS A 200 19.87 -13.91 -0.12
N ASN A 201 20.60 -14.52 0.82
CA ASN A 201 20.48 -15.94 1.14
C ASN A 201 19.14 -16.31 1.81
N PHE A 202 18.41 -15.35 2.39
CA PHE A 202 17.12 -15.57 3.02
C PHE A 202 15.98 -15.66 2.01
N LEU A 203 16.05 -14.90 0.91
CA LEU A 203 15.01 -14.85 -0.14
C LEU A 203 14.70 -16.24 -0.72
N LEU A 204 15.74 -17.03 -0.97
CA LEU A 204 15.59 -18.35 -1.57
C LEU A 204 15.29 -19.45 -0.55
N LYS A 205 15.31 -19.19 0.77
CA LYS A 205 14.93 -20.21 1.77
C LYS A 205 13.49 -20.65 1.56
N THR A 206 13.32 -21.87 1.06
CA THR A 206 12.04 -22.58 0.98
C THR A 206 11.81 -23.36 2.28
N LYS A 207 10.54 -23.68 2.56
CA LYS A 207 10.18 -24.60 3.66
C LYS A 207 10.66 -26.04 3.39
N GLU A 208 10.97 -26.37 2.15
CA GLU A 208 11.58 -27.64 1.78
C GLU A 208 12.98 -27.80 2.37
N SER A 209 13.15 -28.87 3.15
CA SER A 209 14.38 -29.17 3.87
C SER A 209 15.40 -30.00 3.07
N SER A 210 15.16 -30.21 1.77
CA SER A 210 16.08 -31.00 0.94
C SER A 210 17.48 -30.37 0.92
N SER A 211 18.50 -31.17 1.20
CA SER A 211 19.92 -30.77 1.19
C SER A 211 20.34 -30.24 -0.18
N LEU A 212 19.75 -30.79 -1.24
CA LEU A 212 19.97 -30.41 -2.64
C LEU A 212 19.49 -28.99 -2.91
N PHE A 213 18.31 -28.60 -2.41
CA PHE A 213 17.78 -27.25 -2.51
C PHE A 213 18.64 -26.21 -1.81
N LYS A 214 19.13 -26.53 -0.60
CA LYS A 214 20.04 -25.64 0.15
C LYS A 214 21.35 -25.43 -0.60
N LYS A 215 21.87 -26.46 -1.28
CA LYS A 215 23.09 -26.38 -2.11
C LYS A 215 22.85 -25.52 -3.36
N LEU A 216 21.78 -25.79 -4.11
CA LEU A 216 21.40 -25.02 -5.30
C LEU A 216 21.20 -23.54 -4.98
N ASN A 217 20.45 -23.22 -3.93
CA ASN A 217 20.19 -21.83 -3.50
C ASN A 217 21.47 -21.09 -3.14
N ARG A 218 22.42 -21.75 -2.46
CA ARG A 218 23.70 -21.14 -2.07
C ARG A 218 24.58 -20.84 -3.28
N VAL A 219 24.59 -21.72 -4.27
CA VAL A 219 25.34 -21.53 -5.51
C VAL A 219 24.73 -20.41 -6.35
N LEU A 220 23.41 -20.43 -6.56
CA LEU A 220 22.72 -19.38 -7.31
C LEU A 220 22.83 -18.01 -6.64
N ALA A 221 22.66 -17.92 -5.32
CA ALA A 221 22.77 -16.64 -4.60
C ALA A 221 24.18 -16.01 -4.68
N ARG A 222 25.22 -16.80 -4.98
CA ARG A 222 26.59 -16.30 -5.21
C ARG A 222 26.82 -15.87 -6.65
N ASN A 223 26.19 -16.53 -7.62
CA ASN A 223 26.50 -16.35 -9.04
C ASN A 223 25.53 -15.40 -9.75
N LEU A 224 24.32 -15.20 -9.23
CA LEU A 224 23.31 -14.32 -9.81
C LEU A 224 23.36 -12.91 -9.24
N ASN A 225 23.02 -11.93 -10.09
CA ASN A 225 22.83 -10.56 -9.63
C ASN A 225 21.60 -10.47 -8.72
N PHE A 226 21.58 -9.45 -7.86
CA PHE A 226 20.51 -9.29 -6.88
C PHE A 226 19.11 -9.18 -7.53
N GLY A 227 19.01 -8.48 -8.65
CA GLY A 227 17.77 -8.35 -9.41
C GLY A 227 17.22 -9.68 -9.91
N ASP A 228 18.10 -10.60 -10.31
CA ASP A 228 17.71 -11.93 -10.79
C ASP A 228 17.20 -12.80 -9.64
N VAL A 229 17.87 -12.74 -8.48
CA VAL A 229 17.42 -13.40 -7.23
C VAL A 229 16.08 -12.85 -6.77
N PHE A 230 15.87 -11.54 -6.89
CA PHE A 230 14.60 -10.89 -6.57
C PHE A 230 13.47 -11.33 -7.50
N LEU A 231 13.74 -11.44 -8.81
CA LEU A 231 12.76 -11.95 -9.77
C LEU A 231 12.35 -13.39 -9.44
N LEU A 232 13.32 -14.26 -9.13
CA LEU A 232 13.06 -15.64 -8.69
C LEU A 232 12.22 -15.69 -7.40
N PHE A 233 12.48 -14.79 -6.45
CA PHE A 233 11.67 -14.68 -5.23
C PHE A 233 10.21 -14.30 -5.52
N MET A 234 9.97 -13.37 -6.44
CA MET A 234 8.63 -12.96 -6.85
C MET A 234 7.87 -14.10 -7.56
N VAL A 235 8.58 -14.92 -8.34
CA VAL A 235 7.99 -16.06 -9.04
C VAL A 235 7.70 -17.22 -8.07
N LYS A 236 8.58 -17.43 -7.08
CA LYS A 236 8.43 -18.49 -6.06
C LYS A 236 7.11 -18.45 -5.32
N SER A 237 6.52 -17.28 -5.06
CA SER A 237 5.20 -17.20 -4.39
C SER A 237 4.04 -17.73 -5.22
N HIS A 238 4.26 -17.97 -6.52
CA HIS A 238 3.26 -18.41 -7.48
C HIS A 238 3.52 -19.81 -8.04
N LEU A 239 4.57 -20.50 -7.61
CA LEU A 239 4.92 -21.84 -8.06
C LEU A 239 4.89 -22.83 -6.90
N THR A 240 4.64 -24.10 -7.22
CA THR A 240 4.85 -25.19 -6.26
C THR A 240 6.34 -25.40 -6.03
N ALA A 241 6.68 -26.03 -4.91
CA ALA A 241 8.06 -26.24 -4.51
C ALA A 241 8.83 -27.12 -5.54
N ASN A 242 8.19 -28.16 -6.07
CA ASN A 242 8.75 -29.03 -7.10
C ASN A 242 9.03 -28.31 -8.43
N GLU A 243 8.12 -27.44 -8.89
CA GLU A 243 8.31 -26.66 -10.11
C GLU A 243 9.47 -25.66 -9.96
N PHE A 244 9.53 -25.00 -8.80
CA PHE A 244 10.63 -24.10 -8.48
C PHE A 244 11.98 -24.85 -8.46
N CYS A 245 12.02 -26.10 -7.98
CA CYS A 245 13.23 -26.94 -8.06
C CYS A 245 13.69 -27.15 -9.51
N LYS A 246 12.77 -27.52 -10.40
CA LYS A 246 13.07 -27.78 -11.82
C LYS A 246 13.68 -26.56 -12.48
N ILE A 247 13.10 -25.38 -12.24
CA ILE A 247 13.62 -24.09 -12.70
C ILE A 247 15.04 -23.85 -12.20
N LEU A 248 15.30 -24.03 -10.90
CA LEU A 248 16.63 -23.82 -10.33
C LEU A 248 17.69 -24.73 -10.96
N ILE A 249 17.35 -26.01 -11.20
CA ILE A 249 18.25 -26.98 -11.85
C ILE A 249 18.53 -26.55 -13.29
N GLU A 250 17.52 -26.11 -14.04
CA GLU A 250 17.68 -25.71 -15.43
C GLU A 250 18.52 -24.42 -15.57
N ILE A 251 18.34 -23.46 -14.66
CA ILE A 251 19.18 -22.25 -14.59
C ILE A 251 20.64 -22.62 -14.29
N LEU A 252 20.86 -23.56 -13.37
CA LEU A 252 22.21 -24.01 -13.01
C LEU A 252 22.92 -24.71 -14.18
N LYS A 253 22.20 -25.55 -14.93
CA LYS A 253 22.71 -26.17 -16.17
C LYS A 253 23.11 -25.13 -17.21
N TYR A 254 22.28 -24.10 -17.40
CA TYR A 254 22.57 -23.01 -18.34
C TYR A 254 23.81 -22.19 -17.95
N LEU A 255 24.03 -21.98 -16.64
CA LEU A 255 25.22 -21.32 -16.12
C LEU A 255 26.50 -22.18 -16.21
N HIS A 256 26.46 -23.34 -16.90
CA HIS A 256 27.57 -24.29 -17.02
C HIS A 256 28.22 -24.66 -15.67
N TYR A 257 27.44 -24.66 -14.59
CA TYR A 257 27.93 -24.95 -13.25
C TYR A 257 27.49 -26.34 -12.81
N ASP A 258 28.42 -27.29 -12.77
CA ASP A 258 28.14 -28.63 -12.25
C ASP A 258 28.11 -28.61 -10.71
N PRO A 259 26.98 -28.98 -10.07
CA PRO A 259 26.89 -29.03 -8.62
C PRO A 259 27.62 -30.26 -8.03
N ILE A 260 28.14 -31.14 -8.89
CA ILE A 260 28.74 -32.44 -8.57
C ILE A 260 30.29 -32.40 -8.70
N ALA A 261 30.87 -31.41 -9.38
CA ALA A 261 32.32 -31.39 -9.67
C ALA A 261 33.25 -30.91 -8.54
N LYS A 262 32.73 -30.57 -7.35
CA LYS A 262 33.53 -30.20 -6.16
C LYS A 262 33.41 -31.21 -5.02
N GLU A 263 33.39 -32.49 -5.39
CA GLU A 263 33.58 -33.61 -4.47
C GLU A 263 34.70 -34.50 -5.02
N LYS A 264 35.91 -33.92 -5.05
CA LYS A 264 37.19 -34.63 -5.07
C LYS A 264 38.24 -33.74 -4.41
#